data_AF-A0A920ULP1-F1
#
_entry.id   AF-A0A920ULP1-F1
#
_cell.length_a   1.000
_cell.length_b   1.000
_cell.length_c   1.000
_cell.angle_alpha   90.00
_cell.angle_beta   90.00
_cell.angle_gamma   90.00
#
_symmetry.space_group_name_H-M   'P 1'
#
loop_
_entity.id
_entity.type
_entity.pdbx_description
1 polymer ?
#
loop_
_entity_poly.entity_id
_entity_poly.type
_entity_poly.pdbx_seq_one_letter_code
_entity_poly.pdbx_strand_id
1 'polypeptide(L)' 'MRKLLQRYKTGDLDLAEMVSLLRTMPYQDLGFAKIDHHRPLRTGFPEVVFGKGKTPIQVKEIVASLLGKDILYWLLKPM' A
#
# COMPACT_ATOMS: atom_id res chain seq x y z
N MET A 1 6.74 3.59 8.45
CA MET A 1 6.62 2.34 9.23
C MET A 1 7.76 2.13 10.26
N ARG A 2 9.03 1.94 9.87
CA ARG A 2 10.13 1.64 10.84
C ARG A 2 10.25 2.61 12.02
N LYS A 3 10.17 3.92 11.78
CA LYS A 3 10.21 4.94 12.84
C LYS A 3 9.03 4.83 13.83
N LEU A 4 7.86 4.46 13.32
CA LEU A 4 6.65 4.29 14.13
C LEU A 4 6.77 3.05 15.04
N LEU A 5 7.25 1.93 14.50
CA LEU A 5 7.51 0.70 15.24
C LEU A 5 8.63 0.86 16.28
N GLN A 6 9.64 1.68 16.01
CA GLN A 6 10.67 1.99 17.00
C GLN A 6 10.08 2.75 18.18
N ARG A 7 9.24 3.76 17.95
CA ARG A 7 8.55 4.51 19.02
C ARG A 7 7.65 3.63 19.89
N TYR A 8 6.93 2.68 19.29
CA TYR A 8 6.18 1.68 20.06
C TYR A 8 7.12 0.79 20.89
N LYS A 9 8.23 0.32 20.29
CA LYS A 9 9.20 -0.54 21.00
C LYS A 9 9.91 0.17 22.16
N THR A 10 10.14 1.47 22.06
CA THR A 10 10.75 2.28 23.12
C THR A 10 9.75 2.70 24.20
N GLY A 11 8.45 2.43 24.02
CA GLY A 11 7.39 2.81 24.96
C GLY A 11 6.87 4.24 24.76
N ASP A 12 7.34 4.95 23.72
CA ASP A 12 6.89 6.31 23.37
C ASP A 12 5.50 6.35 22.70
N LEU A 13 4.95 5.17 22.38
CA LEU A 13 3.59 4.97 21.88
C LEU A 13 3.03 3.72 22.56
N ASP A 14 1.81 3.81 23.07
CA ASP A 14 1.11 2.62 23.56
C ASP A 14 0.50 1.80 22.41
N LEU A 15 -0.05 0.63 22.75
CA LEU A 15 -0.65 -0.27 21.76
C LEU A 15 -1.87 0.36 21.07
N ALA A 16 -2.71 1.10 21.80
CA ALA A 16 -3.92 1.71 21.26
C ALA A 16 -3.57 2.85 20.28
N GLU A 17 -2.60 3.69 20.64
CA GLU A 17 -2.04 4.74 19.80
C GLU A 17 -1.38 4.17 18.55
N MET A 18 -0.56 3.12 18.70
CA MET A 18 0.06 2.42 17.57
C MET A 18 -0.99 1.87 16.62
N VAL A 19 -2.01 1.19 17.14
CA VAL A 19 -3.12 0.65 16.32
C VAL A 19 -3.89 1.78 15.63
N SER A 20 -4.14 2.90 16.31
CA SER A 20 -4.81 4.07 15.71
C SER A 20 -3.97 4.70 14.58
N LEU A 21 -2.66 4.85 14.78
CA LEU A 21 -1.74 5.38 13.77
C LEU A 21 -1.58 4.43 12.58
N LEU A 22 -1.59 3.12 12.82
CA LEU A 22 -1.62 2.12 11.75
C LEU A 22 -2.92 2.15 10.95
N ARG A 23 -4.05 2.39 11.60
CA ARG A 23 -5.36 2.55 10.94
C ARG A 23 -5.43 3.82 10.08
N THR A 24 -4.66 4.85 10.41
CA THR A 24 -4.66 6.16 9.75
C THR A 24 -3.44 6.42 8.87
N MET A 25 -2.51 5.45 8.76
CA MET A 25 -1.28 5.62 7.99
C MET A 25 -1.55 5.90 6.51
N PRO A 26 -0.64 6.64 5.85
CA PRO A 26 -0.89 7.18 4.53
C PRO A 26 -0.87 6.09 3.46
N TYR A 27 -1.77 6.25 2.50
CA TYR A 27 -1.69 5.65 1.17
C TYR A 27 -0.32 5.94 0.52
N GLN A 28 0.12 5.08 -0.39
CA GLN A 28 1.24 5.41 -1.27
C GLN A 28 0.75 6.37 -2.36
N ASP A 29 1.37 7.54 -2.48
CA ASP A 29 1.05 8.50 -3.54
C ASP A 29 2.00 8.29 -4.74
N LEU A 30 1.43 8.02 -5.92
CA LEU A 30 2.14 7.89 -7.19
C LEU A 30 2.08 9.18 -8.03
N GLY A 31 1.53 10.27 -7.50
CA GLY A 31 1.29 11.54 -8.19
C GLY A 31 0.03 11.57 -9.06
N PHE A 32 -0.35 10.42 -9.61
CA PHE A 32 -1.59 10.24 -10.40
C PHE A 32 -2.60 9.27 -9.75
N ALA A 33 -2.21 8.60 -8.65
CA ALA A 33 -3.06 7.69 -7.89
C ALA A 33 -2.58 7.58 -6.43
N LYS A 34 -3.53 7.42 -5.51
CA LYS A 34 -3.28 7.18 -4.08
C LYS A 34 -3.66 5.74 -3.76
N ILE A 35 -2.68 4.92 -3.40
CA ILE A 35 -2.82 3.48 -3.23
C ILE A 35 -2.99 3.15 -1.75
N ASP A 36 -4.18 2.70 -1.36
CA ASP A 36 -4.48 2.28 0.00
C ASP A 36 -4.08 0.81 0.21
N HIS A 37 -2.82 0.59 0.59
CA HIS A 37 -2.30 -0.74 0.96
C HIS A 37 -2.99 -1.35 2.18
N HIS A 38 -3.72 -0.55 2.98
CA HIS A 38 -4.38 -0.99 4.19
C HIS A 38 -5.84 -1.39 3.98
N ARG A 39 -6.39 -1.18 2.78
CA ARG A 39 -7.78 -1.57 2.49
C ARG A 39 -8.10 -3.03 2.86
N PRO A 40 -7.26 -4.04 2.53
CA PRO A 40 -7.54 -5.43 2.94
C PRO A 40 -7.70 -5.59 4.46
N LEU A 41 -6.87 -4.89 5.24
CA LEU A 41 -6.93 -4.90 6.70
C LEU A 41 -8.19 -4.21 7.24
N ARG A 42 -8.65 -3.15 6.60
CA ARG A 42 -9.80 -2.35 7.06
C ARG A 42 -11.14 -2.90 6.62
N THR A 43 -11.21 -3.51 5.45
CA THR A 43 -12.49 -3.91 4.83
C THR A 43 -12.59 -5.40 4.58
N GLY A 44 -11.51 -6.18 4.74
CA GLY A 44 -11.47 -7.60 4.37
C GLY A 44 -11.42 -7.86 2.86
N PHE A 45 -11.27 -6.81 2.03
CA PHE A 45 -11.25 -6.91 0.57
C PHE A 45 -10.04 -6.18 -0.02
N PRO A 46 -9.44 -6.70 -1.11
CA PRO A 46 -8.31 -6.06 -1.76
C PRO A 46 -8.71 -4.74 -2.43
N GLU A 47 -7.70 -3.94 -2.77
CA GLU A 47 -7.86 -2.75 -3.60
C GLU A 47 -8.23 -3.12 -5.04
N VAL A 48 -9.10 -2.33 -5.67
CA VAL A 48 -9.56 -2.54 -7.06
C VAL A 48 -9.05 -1.41 -7.94
N VAL A 49 -8.40 -1.77 -9.05
CA VAL A 49 -7.89 -0.80 -10.03
C VAL A 49 -8.94 -0.53 -11.11
N PHE A 50 -9.63 0.61 -11.03
CA PHE A 50 -10.54 1.03 -12.09
C PHE A 50 -9.78 1.72 -13.24
N GLY A 51 -9.76 1.07 -14.40
CA GLY A 51 -8.92 1.47 -15.55
C GLY A 51 -9.43 2.64 -16.40
N LYS A 52 -10.72 3.02 -16.32
CA LYS A 52 -11.26 4.10 -17.15
C LYS A 52 -10.55 5.43 -16.84
N GLY A 53 -10.04 6.09 -17.89
CA GLY A 53 -9.30 7.34 -17.77
C GLY A 53 -7.83 7.19 -17.33
N LYS A 54 -7.32 5.95 -17.21
CA LYS A 54 -5.90 5.68 -16.93
C LYS A 54 -5.21 5.13 -18.16
N THR A 55 -3.94 5.49 -18.34
CA THR A 55 -3.10 4.87 -19.37
C THR A 55 -2.70 3.45 -18.96
N PRO A 56 -2.37 2.56 -19.91
CA PRO A 56 -1.85 1.22 -19.58
C PRO A 56 -0.62 1.27 -18.65
N ILE A 57 0.25 2.27 -18.82
CA ILE A 57 1.42 2.49 -17.97
C ILE A 57 0.99 2.82 -16.54
N GLN A 58 0.03 3.74 -16.36
CA GLN A 58 -0.49 4.05 -15.02
C GLN A 58 -1.13 2.84 -14.34
N VAL A 59 -1.88 2.02 -15.09
CA VAL A 59 -2.46 0.77 -14.55
C VAL A 59 -1.35 -0.20 -14.13
N LYS A 60 -0.32 -0.38 -14.95
CA LYS A 60 0.84 -1.22 -14.62
C LYS A 60 1.53 -0.74 -13.34
N GLU A 61 1.79 0.55 -13.20
CA GLU A 61 2.44 1.13 -12.01
C GLU A 61 1.59 0.97 -10.75
N ILE A 62 0.26 1.11 -10.86
CA ILE A 62 -0.67 0.86 -9.74
C ILE A 62 -0.59 -0.61 -9.31
N VAL A 63 -0.68 -1.55 -10.26
CA VAL A 63 -0.61 -2.99 -9.97
C VAL A 63 0.76 -3.37 -9.40
N ALA A 64 1.85 -2.78 -9.91
CA ALA A 64 3.21 -2.98 -9.40
C ALA A 64 3.36 -2.50 -7.96
N SER A 65 2.71 -1.38 -7.62
CA SER A 65 2.64 -0.88 -6.25
C SER A 65 1.91 -1.88 -5.34
N LEU A 66 0.76 -2.41 -5.76
CA LEU A 66 -0.07 -3.35 -4.98
C LEU A 66 0.59 -4.73 -4.76
N LEU A 67 1.27 -5.27 -5.78
CA LEU A 67 1.90 -6.60 -5.72
C LEU A 67 3.34 -6.56 -5.18
N GLY A 68 3.96 -5.38 -5.15
CA GLY A 68 5.40 -5.26 -4.95
C GLY A 68 6.18 -5.54 -6.25
N LYS A 69 7.27 -4.79 -6.45
CA LYS A 69 8.06 -4.80 -7.70
C LYS A 69 8.59 -6.19 -8.07
N ASP A 70 8.92 -7.00 -7.07
CA ASP A 70 9.49 -8.34 -7.28
C ASP A 70 8.46 -9.30 -7.90
N ILE A 71 7.20 -9.28 -7.43
CA ILE A 71 6.14 -10.18 -7.91
C ILE A 71 5.76 -9.86 -9.37
N LEU A 72 5.71 -8.57 -9.73
CA LEU A 72 5.33 -8.17 -11.09
C LEU A 72 6.39 -8.55 -12.14
N TYR A 73 7.67 -8.58 -11.77
CA TYR A 73 8.75 -9.03 -12.64
C TYR A 73 8.61 -10.51 -13.04
N TRP A 74 8.18 -11.36 -12.11
CA TRP A 74 7.93 -12.78 -12.39
C TRP A 74 6.71 -13.03 -13.28
N LEU A 75 5.66 -12.20 -13.15
CA LEU A 75 4.40 -12.36 -13.90
C LEU A 75 4.47 -11.82 -15.34
N LEU A 76 5.35 -10.85 -15.62
CA LEU A 76 5.44 -10.17 -16.92
C LEU A 76 6.72 -10.50 -17.68
N LYS A 77 7.55 -11.42 -17.18
CA LYS A 77 8.67 -11.92 -17.98
C LYS A 77 8.09 -12.66 -19.20
N PRO A 78 8.51 -12.33 -20.43
CA PRO A 78 8.17 -13.18 -21.57
C PRO A 78 8.71 -14.58 -21.28
N MET A 79 7.85 -15.60 -21.42
CA MET A 79 8.27 -17.00 -21.45
C MET A 79 9.24 -17.24 -22.62
#